data_AF-A0AAW1DAL4-F1
#
_entry.id   AF-A0AAW1DAL4-F1
#
_cell.length_a   1.000
_cell.length_b   1.000
_cell.length_c   1.000
_cell.angle_alpha   90.00
_cell.angle_beta   90.00
_cell.angle_gamma   90.00
#
_symmetry.space_group_name_H-M   'P 1'
#
loop_
_entity.id
_entity.type
_entity.pdbx_description
1 polymer ?
#
loop_
_entity_poly.entity_id
_entity_poly.type
_entity_poly.pdbx_seq_one_letter_code
_entity_poly.pdbx_strand_id
1 'polypeptide(L)' 'MESLTNKGYTCYEEVYAVDDEGTARYANIIAFKPNSNEAYIIDPTVRYEVNDPNQAELIHQEKCAIYNKCISALISAWR' A
#
# COMPACT_ATOMS: atom_id res chain seq x y z
N MET A 1 -9.48 15.92 -8.82
CA MET A 1 -9.07 14.67 -8.17
C MET A 1 -9.22 14.90 -6.68
N GLU A 2 -10.14 14.18 -6.01
CA GLU A 2 -10.35 14.36 -4.56
C GLU A 2 -9.42 13.42 -3.77
N SER A 3 -8.83 13.94 -2.70
CA SER A 3 -8.04 13.13 -1.77
C SER A 3 -8.92 12.10 -1.05
N LEU A 4 -8.34 10.97 -0.66
CA LEU A 4 -9.06 9.94 0.10
C LEU A 4 -9.54 10.47 1.46
N THR A 5 -8.79 11.40 2.06
CA THR A 5 -9.19 12.12 3.27
C THR A 5 -10.52 12.85 3.08
N ASN A 6 -10.73 13.53 1.94
CA ASN A 6 -12.00 14.21 1.65
C ASN A 6 -13.17 13.23 1.47
N LYS A 7 -12.88 11.96 1.17
CA LYS A 7 -13.85 10.86 1.09
C LYS A 7 -14.06 10.14 2.43
N GLY A 8 -13.50 10.67 3.52
CA GLY A 8 -13.65 10.13 4.87
C GLY A 8 -12.70 8.98 5.22
N TYR A 9 -11.65 8.74 4.42
CA TYR A 9 -10.63 7.75 4.76
C TYR A 9 -9.64 8.32 5.77
N THR A 10 -9.17 7.48 6.70
CA THR A 10 -8.02 7.81 7.54
C THR A 10 -6.75 7.40 6.80
N CYS A 11 -5.96 8.39 6.39
CA CYS A 11 -4.75 8.17 5.61
C CYS A 11 -3.50 8.37 6.48
N TYR A 12 -2.53 7.49 6.33
CA TYR A 12 -1.21 7.57 6.95
C TYR A 12 -0.14 7.53 5.88
N GLU A 13 0.91 8.31 6.04
CA GLU A 13 2.02 8.39 5.09
C GLU A 13 3.28 7.77 5.71
N GLU A 14 4.18 7.26 4.87
CA GLU A 14 5.47 6.66 5.26
C GLU A 14 5.36 5.59 6.36
N VAL A 15 4.37 4.69 6.23
CA VAL A 15 4.06 3.70 7.25
C VAL A 15 5.13 2.61 7.27
N TYR A 16 5.82 2.49 8.40
CA TYR A 16 6.77 1.41 8.65
C TYR A 16 6.07 0.06 8.79
N ALA A 17 6.63 -0.95 8.13
CA ALA A 17 6.24 -2.34 8.27
C ALA A 17 7.45 -3.25 8.28
N VAL A 18 7.27 -4.44 8.84
CA VAL A 18 8.24 -5.53 8.77
C VAL A 18 7.60 -6.65 7.98
N ASP A 19 8.29 -7.13 6.96
CA ASP A 19 7.80 -8.28 6.19
C ASP A 19 8.00 -9.60 6.95
N ASP A 20 7.38 -10.67 6.47
CA ASP A 20 7.46 -12.00 7.08
C ASP A 20 8.88 -12.58 7.19
N GLU A 21 9.87 -11.97 6.51
CA GLU A 21 11.29 -12.35 6.57
C GLU A 21 12.09 -11.44 7.52
N GLY A 22 11.44 -10.50 8.21
CA GLY A 22 12.07 -9.55 9.12
C GLY A 22 12.65 -8.32 8.43
N THR A 23 12.37 -8.11 7.14
CA THR A 23 12.90 -6.96 6.41
C THR A 23 12.04 -5.73 6.61
N ALA A 24 12.68 -4.60 6.91
CA ALA A 24 12.02 -3.31 6.98
C ALA A 24 11.46 -2.89 5.60
N ARG A 25 10.22 -2.41 5.60
CA ARG A 25 9.52 -1.81 4.46
C ARG A 25 8.82 -0.53 4.91
N TYR A 26 8.60 0.37 3.95
CA TYR A 26 7.82 1.58 4.17
C TYR A 26 6.77 1.67 3.07
N ALA A 27 5.50 1.56 3.44
CA ALA A 27 4.40 1.85 2.52
C ALA A 27 4.26 3.37 2.39
N ASN A 28 4.12 3.88 1.16
CA ASN A 28 3.98 5.33 0.97
C ASN A 28 2.73 5.87 1.64
N ILE A 29 1.56 5.27 1.38
CA ILE A 29 0.30 5.66 1.99
C ILE A 29 -0.51 4.42 2.35
N ILE A 30 -1.13 4.43 3.52
CA ILE A 30 -2.20 3.48 3.88
C ILE A 30 -3.48 4.27 4.15
N ALA A 31 -4.56 3.93 3.45
CA ALA A 31 -5.86 4.58 3.57
C ALA A 31 -6.91 3.61 4.10
N PHE A 32 -7.30 3.78 5.37
CA PHE A 32 -8.34 2.99 6.01
C PHE A 32 -9.72 3.50 5.63
N LYS A 33 -10.58 2.59 5.21
CA LYS A 33 -11.96 2.90 4.82
C LYS A 33 -12.81 3.13 6.08
N PRO A 34 -13.65 4.18 6.11
CA PRO A 34 -14.49 4.46 7.28
C PRO A 34 -15.47 3.31 7.51
N ASN A 35 -15.65 2.94 8.79
CA ASN A 35 -16.57 1.88 9.23
C ASN A 35 -16.32 0.52 8.56
N SER A 36 -15.06 0.20 8.24
CA SER A 36 -14.66 -1.05 7.60
C SER A 36 -13.33 -1.54 8.18
N ASN A 37 -13.07 -2.84 8.04
CA ASN A 37 -11.77 -3.46 8.32
C ASN A 37 -10.90 -3.54 7.03
N GLU A 38 -11.24 -2.73 6.03
CA GLU A 38 -10.53 -2.66 4.75
C GLU A 38 -9.63 -1.43 4.72
N ALA A 39 -8.45 -1.58 4.14
CA ALA A 39 -7.54 -0.50 3.86
C ALA A 39 -6.92 -0.66 2.47
N TYR A 40 -6.53 0.46 1.87
CA TYR A 40 -5.71 0.48 0.66
C TYR A 40 -4.27 0.77 1.03
N ILE A 41 -3.34 -0.01 0.47
CA ILE A 41 -1.92 0.33 0.43
C ILE A 41 -1.66 0.99 -0.92
N ILE A 42 -1.17 2.23 -0.90
CA ILE A 42 -0.98 3.05 -2.09
C ILE A 42 0.50 3.42 -2.18
N ASP A 43 1.15 2.92 -3.22
CA ASP A 43 2.52 3.24 -3.58
C ASP A 43 2.48 3.82 -5.01
N PRO A 44 2.59 5.14 -5.17
CA PRO A 44 2.51 5.79 -6.48
C PRO A 44 3.81 5.61 -7.30
N THR A 45 4.82 4.92 -6.76
CA THR A 45 6.11 4.74 -7.43
C THR A 45 5.97 3.76 -8.59
N VAL A 46 6.07 4.29 -9.81
CA VAL A 46 6.17 3.49 -11.03
C VAL A 46 7.65 3.40 -11.44
N ARG A 47 8.20 2.19 -11.48
CA ARG A 47 9.59 1.94 -11.91
C ARG A 47 9.71 1.56 -13.38
N TYR A 48 8.61 1.18 -14.02
CA TYR A 48 8.60 0.79 -15.42
C TYR A 48 8.53 2.05 -16.28
N GLU A 49 9.60 2.39 -16.98
CA GLU A 49 9.64 3.47 -18.00
C GLU A 49 9.50 2.90 -19.42
N VAL A 50 8.90 1.71 -19.53
CA VAL A 50 8.61 1.07 -20.81
C VAL A 50 7.12 1.20 -21.10
N ASN A 51 6.76 1.59 -22.32
CA ASN A 51 5.38 1.63 -22.80
C ASN A 51 4.83 0.21 -23.04
N ASP A 52 4.94 -0.66 -22.03
CA ASP A 52 4.39 -2.00 -22.06
C ASP A 52 2.86 -1.92 -21.92
N PRO A 53 2.08 -2.53 -22.82
CA PRO A 53 0.61 -2.51 -22.72
C PRO A 53 0.09 -3.14 -21.42
N ASN A 54 0.88 -3.99 -20.75
CA ASN A 54 0.55 -4.65 -19.48
C ASN A 54 1.19 -3.97 -18.27
N GLN A 55 1.75 -2.77 -18.42
CA GLN A 55 2.49 -2.06 -17.37
C GLN A 55 1.69 -1.94 -16.06
N ALA A 56 0.39 -1.67 -16.13
CA ALA A 56 -0.46 -1.56 -14.94
C ALA A 56 -0.51 -2.86 -14.12
N GLU A 57 -0.62 -4.00 -14.79
CA GLU A 57 -0.64 -5.32 -14.15
C GLU A 57 0.73 -5.68 -13.57
N LEU A 58 1.81 -5.40 -14.30
CA LEU A 58 3.18 -5.65 -13.82
C LEU A 58 3.49 -4.83 -12.56
N ILE A 59 3.08 -3.56 -12.53
CA ILE A 59 3.19 -2.71 -11.34
C ILE A 59 2.36 -3.29 -10.19
N HIS A 60 1.11 -3.69 -10.45
CA HIS A 60 0.27 -4.27 -9.42
C HIS A 60 0.91 -5.52 -8.80
N GLN A 61 1.42 -6.43 -9.63
CA GLN A 61 2.12 -7.64 -9.20
C GLN A 61 3.40 -7.32 -8.40
N GLU A 62 4.21 -6.35 -8.84
CA GLU A 62 5.37 -5.85 -8.10
C GLU A 62 4.96 -5.38 -6.70
N LYS A 63 3.94 -4.52 -6.61
CA LYS A 63 3.48 -3.97 -5.32
C LYS A 63 2.89 -5.06 -4.42
N CYS A 64 2.11 -5.98 -4.95
CA CYS A 64 1.61 -7.13 -4.21
C CYS A 64 2.75 -8.00 -3.67
N ALA A 65 3.80 -8.25 -4.47
CA ALA A 65 4.95 -9.05 -4.03
C ALA A 65 5.70 -8.41 -2.85
N ILE A 66 5.73 -7.07 -2.77
CA ILE A 66 6.34 -6.32 -1.67
C ILE A 66 5.43 -6.32 -0.44
N TYR A 67 4.18 -5.88 -0.59
CA TYR A 67 3.35 -5.53 0.56
C TYR A 67 2.50 -6.67 1.11
N ASN A 68 2.24 -7.74 0.34
CA ASN A 68 1.47 -8.89 0.87
C ASN A 68 2.18 -9.51 2.09
N LYS A 69 3.51 -9.56 2.05
CA LYS A 69 4.34 -10.03 3.16
C LYS A 69 4.34 -9.11 4.38
N CYS A 70 3.81 -7.89 4.26
CA CYS A 70 3.76 -6.89 5.33
C CYS A 70 2.39 -6.82 6.01
N ILE A 71 1.37 -7.48 5.46
CA ILE A 71 -0.03 -7.35 5.91
C ILE A 71 -0.17 -7.71 7.39
N SER A 72 0.46 -8.80 7.83
CA SER A 72 0.43 -9.26 9.24
C SER A 72 0.92 -8.19 10.21
N ALA A 73 2.03 -7.52 9.90
CA ALA A 73 2.60 -6.46 10.71
C ALA A 73 1.74 -5.19 10.68
N LEU A 74 1.25 -4.80 9.49
CA LEU A 74 0.42 -3.61 9.30
C LEU A 74 -0.93 -3.72 10.04
N ILE A 75 -1.55 -4.89 10.05
CA ILE A 75 -2.79 -5.14 10.82
C ILE A 75 -2.51 -5.11 12.32
N SER A 76 -1.39 -5.68 12.77
CA SER A 76 -1.05 -5.77 14.19
C SER A 76 -0.76 -4.40 14.81
N ALA A 77 -0.22 -3.46 14.04
CA ALA A 77 -0.01 -2.09 14.46
C ALA A 77 -1.30 -1.27 14.64
N TRP A 78 -2.46 -1.82 14.26
CA TRP A 78 -3.74 -1.11 14.18
C TRP A 78 -4.85 -1.74 15.05
N ARG A 79 -4.47 -2.54 16.05
CA ARG A 79 -5.34 -3.00 17.14
C ARG A 79 -5.16 -2.12 18.38
#